data_AF-A0A3D3DR52-F1
#
_entry.id   AF-A0A3D3DR52-F1
#
_cell.length_a   1.000
_cell.length_b   1.000
_cell.length_c   1.000
_cell.angle_alpha   90.00
_cell.angle_beta   90.00
_cell.angle_gamma   90.00
#
_symmetry.space_group_name_H-M   'P 1'
#
loop_
_entity.id
_entity.type
_entity.pdbx_description
1 polymer ?
#
loop_
_entity_poly.entity_id
_entity_poly.type
_entity_poly.pdbx_seq_one_letter_code
_entity_poly.pdbx_strand_id
1 'polypeptide(L)'
;SQTGLDTEVIQFLEKDARCLTFFAKLKDFIAGVLCDFDQSDRSYMTIAIGCTGGQHRSVYLTEKLHRDLITQFPAAQIRHRDLREAGS
;
A
#
# COMPACT_ATOMS: atom_id res chain seq x y z
N SER A 1 13.47 -15.15 -0.88
CA SER A 1 13.80 -13.70 -0.90
C SER A 1 12.87 -13.00 0.05
N GLN A 2 13.32 -11.98 0.79
CA GLN A 2 12.43 -11.20 1.64
C GLN A 2 11.52 -10.28 0.81
N THR A 3 10.43 -9.84 1.39
CA THR A 3 9.32 -9.10 0.79
C THR A 3 8.80 -8.05 1.76
N GLY A 4 7.97 -7.12 1.31
CA GLY A 4 7.31 -6.13 2.17
C GLY A 4 6.30 -6.71 3.17
N LEU A 5 6.05 -8.02 3.13
CA LEU A 5 5.25 -8.76 4.10
C LEU A 5 6.10 -9.29 5.27
N ASP A 6 7.42 -9.38 5.10
CA ASP A 6 8.30 -9.97 6.11
C ASP A 6 8.60 -8.96 7.22
N THR A 7 8.53 -9.44 8.47
CA THR A 7 8.74 -8.62 9.68
C THR A 7 10.05 -7.84 9.65
N GLU A 8 11.14 -8.44 9.16
CA GLU A 8 12.45 -7.79 9.05
C GLU A 8 12.42 -6.57 8.11
N VAL A 9 11.77 -6.69 6.95
CA VAL A 9 11.61 -5.60 5.98
C VAL A 9 10.69 -4.53 6.52
N ILE A 10 9.59 -4.91 7.18
CA ILE A 10 8.66 -3.99 7.83
C ILE A 10 9.41 -3.17 8.88
N GLN A 11 10.11 -3.83 9.80
CA GLN A 11 10.86 -3.15 10.86
C GLN A 11 11.97 -2.25 10.31
N PHE A 12 12.62 -2.64 9.21
CA PHE A 12 13.60 -1.81 8.54
C PHE A 12 12.96 -0.52 7.99
N LEU A 13 11.80 -0.64 7.32
CA LEU A 13 11.09 0.50 6.73
C LEU A 13 10.44 1.41 7.78
N GLU A 14 9.94 0.85 8.88
CA GLU A 14 9.40 1.62 10.02
C GLU A 14 10.48 2.42 10.77
N LYS A 15 11.77 2.09 10.57
CA LYS A 15 12.90 2.88 11.12
C LYS A 15 13.38 4.00 10.17
N ASP A 16 12.96 4.02 8.90
CA ASP A 16 13.34 5.08 7.96
C ASP A 16 12.33 6.24 8.02
N ALA A 17 12.72 7.35 8.66
CA ALA A 17 11.91 8.56 8.78
C ALA A 17 11.43 9.11 7.43
N ARG A 18 12.19 8.93 6.34
CA ARG A 18 11.78 9.37 5.00
C ARG A 18 10.66 8.48 4.47
N CYS A 19 10.70 7.18 4.76
CA CYS A 19 9.63 6.25 4.39
C CYS A 19 8.32 6.62 5.10
N LEU A 20 8.37 6.91 6.40
CA LEU A 20 7.20 7.33 7.17
C LEU A 20 6.65 8.68 6.73
N THR A 21 7.53 9.65 6.46
CA THR A 21 7.13 10.97 5.95
C THR A 21 6.45 10.86 4.58
N PHE A 22 6.98 10.00 3.70
CA PHE A 22 6.36 9.72 2.42
C PHE A 22 5.01 9.03 2.59
N PHE A 23 4.92 8.03 3.47
CA PHE A 23 3.67 7.31 3.73
C PHE A 23 2.57 8.24 4.24
N ALA A 24 2.87 9.17 5.15
CA ALA A 24 1.88 10.14 5.63
C ALA A 24 1.27 10.95 4.48
N LYS A 25 2.11 11.52 3.60
CA LYS A 25 1.65 12.29 2.43
C LYS A 25 0.85 11.43 1.45
N LEU A 26 1.30 10.20 1.22
CA LEU A 26 0.62 9.26 0.34
C LEU A 26 -0.77 8.90 0.87
N LYS A 27 -0.87 8.62 2.18
CA LYS A 27 -2.13 8.29 2.84
C LYS A 27 -3.12 9.43 2.76
N ASP A 28 -2.68 10.66 3.08
CA ASP A 28 -3.55 11.84 3.06
C ASP A 28 -4.08 12.11 1.65
N PHE A 29 -3.23 11.98 0.63
CA PHE A 29 -3.65 12.11 -0.77
C PHE A 29 -4.67 11.04 -1.16
N ILE A 30 -4.40 9.76 -0.85
CA ILE A 30 -5.29 8.66 -1.23
C ILE A 30 -6.62 8.74 -0.49
N ALA A 31 -6.63 9.11 0.79
CA ALA A 31 -7.86 9.28 1.55
C ALA A 31 -8.76 10.37 0.94
N GLY A 32 -8.17 11.49 0.50
CA GLY A 32 -8.91 12.54 -0.22
C GLY A 32 -9.53 12.03 -1.52
N VAL A 33 -8.73 11.37 -2.36
CA VAL A 33 -9.20 10.80 -3.64
C VAL A 33 -10.29 9.74 -3.44
N LEU A 34 -10.19 8.91 -2.40
CA LEU A 34 -11.21 7.91 -2.08
C LEU A 34 -12.53 8.55 -1.62
N CYS A 35 -12.47 9.63 -0.85
CA CYS A 35 -13.66 10.39 -0.44
C CYS A 35 -14.40 10.97 -1.66
N ASP A 36 -13.65 11.55 -2.61
CA ASP A 36 -14.24 12.08 -3.85
C ASP A 36 -14.80 10.95 -4.74
N PHE A 37 -14.12 9.80 -4.76
CA PHE A 37 -14.55 8.63 -5.53
C PHE A 37 -15.88 8.04 -4.99
N ASP A 38 -16.07 7.99 -3.68
CA ASP A 38 -17.30 7.49 -3.03
C ASP A 38 -18.54 8.32 -3.41
N GLN A 39 -18.33 9.59 -3.79
CA GLN A 39 -19.38 10.49 -4.28
C GLN A 39 -19.60 10.42 -5.80
N SER A 40 -18.88 9.56 -6.51
CA SER A 40 -18.90 9.47 -7.97
C SER A 40 -19.71 8.26 -8.48
N ASP A 41 -20.18 8.32 -9.73
CA ASP A 41 -20.89 7.20 -10.38
C ASP A 41 -19.95 6.07 -10.87
N ARG A 42 -18.69 6.04 -10.43
CA ARG A 42 -17.69 5.06 -10.90
C ARG A 42 -17.74 3.79 -10.05
N SER A 43 -17.74 2.64 -10.70
CA SER A 43 -17.82 1.35 -9.98
C SER A 43 -16.48 0.87 -9.39
N TYR A 44 -15.35 1.28 -9.97
CA TYR A 44 -14.02 0.84 -9.52
C TYR A 44 -12.97 1.93 -9.67
N MET A 45 -12.03 1.96 -8.73
CA MET A 45 -10.80 2.74 -8.79
C MET A 45 -9.62 1.85 -8.47
N THR A 46 -8.57 1.94 -9.29
CA THR A 46 -7.32 1.20 -9.10
C THR A 46 -6.20 2.18 -8.77
N ILE A 47 -5.55 1.99 -7.63
CA ILE A 47 -4.37 2.76 -7.22
C ILE A 47 -3.16 1.83 -7.28
N ALA A 48 -2.18 2.16 -8.14
CA ALA A 48 -0.96 1.37 -8.30
C ALA A 48 0.21 2.03 -7.57
N ILE A 49 0.82 1.31 -6.62
CA ILE A 49 2.02 1.75 -5.88
C ILE A 49 3.21 0.93 -6.36
N GLY A 50 4.18 1.59 -6.99
CA GLY A 50 5.34 0.93 -7.60
C GLY A 50 6.66 1.23 -6.89
N CYS A 51 7.53 0.22 -6.81
CA CYS A 51 8.97 0.39 -6.59
C CYS A 51 9.73 -0.41 -7.65
N THR A 52 11.05 -0.18 -7.80
CA THR A 52 11.83 -0.74 -8.92
C THR A 52 11.63 -2.24 -9.14
N GLY A 53 11.64 -3.05 -8.07
CA GLY A 53 11.50 -4.51 -8.15
C GLY A 53 10.15 -5.06 -7.67
N GLY A 54 9.23 -4.21 -7.24
CA GLY A 54 7.89 -4.63 -6.80
C GLY A 54 7.81 -5.52 -5.54
N GLN A 55 8.92 -5.87 -4.87
CA GLN A 55 8.93 -6.83 -3.75
C GLN A 55 8.81 -6.21 -2.35
N HIS A 56 9.36 -5.01 -2.13
CA HIS A 56 9.62 -4.50 -0.78
C HIS A 56 8.76 -3.28 -0.45
N ARG A 57 9.19 -2.08 -0.89
CA ARG A 57 8.56 -0.80 -0.53
C ARG A 57 7.12 -0.70 -1.01
N SER A 58 6.84 -1.09 -2.26
CA SER A 58 5.48 -1.06 -2.80
C SER A 58 4.54 -1.98 -2.03
N VAL A 59 5.00 -3.19 -1.69
CA VAL A 59 4.23 -4.19 -0.95
C VAL A 59 3.92 -3.67 0.45
N TYR A 60 4.94 -3.26 1.20
CA TYR A 60 4.80 -2.70 2.54
C TYR A 60 3.85 -1.50 2.58
N LEU A 61 4.03 -0.53 1.67
CA LEU A 61 3.20 0.68 1.65
C LEU A 61 1.74 0.37 1.32
N THR A 62 1.50 -0.58 0.41
CA THR A 62 0.14 -1.02 0.04
C THR A 62 -0.55 -1.70 1.22
N GLU A 63 0.13 -2.60 1.91
CA GLU A 63 -0.39 -3.28 3.10
C GLU A 63 -0.68 -2.31 4.24
N LYS A 64 0.25 -1.39 4.51
CA LYS A 64 0.08 -0.36 5.54
C LYS A 64 -1.10 0.55 5.23
N LEU A 65 -1.24 0.97 3.98
CA LEU A 65 -2.35 1.81 3.53
C LEU A 65 -3.70 1.08 3.65
N HIS A 66 -3.75 -0.18 3.20
CA HIS A 66 -4.96 -1.00 3.30
C HIS A 66 -5.39 -1.15 4.76
N ARG A 67 -4.47 -1.52 5.65
CA ARG A 67 -4.75 -1.62 7.09
C ARG A 67 -5.30 -0.32 7.69
N ASP A 68 -4.75 0.83 7.31
CA ASP A 68 -5.14 2.13 7.85
C ASP A 68 -6.51 2.61 7.32
N LEU A 69 -6.95 2.12 6.15
CA LEU A 69 -8.13 2.62 5.44
C LEU A 69 -9.28 1.61 5.28
N ILE A 70 -9.06 0.31 5.51
CA ILE A 70 -10.06 -0.74 5.28
C ILE A 70 -11.35 -0.57 6.09
N THR A 71 -11.27 0.08 7.25
CA THR A 71 -12.45 0.37 8.08
C THR A 71 -13.35 1.44 7.45
N GLN A 72 -12.78 2.37 6.68
CA GLN A 72 -13.51 3.40 5.95
C GLN A 72 -13.95 2.90 4.56
N PHE A 73 -13.15 2.02 3.95
CA PHE A 73 -13.38 1.49 2.61
C PHE A 73 -13.39 -0.05 2.61
N PRO A 74 -14.44 -0.70 3.14
CA PRO A 74 -14.47 -2.15 3.38
C PRO A 74 -14.40 -3.00 2.10
N ALA A 75 -14.72 -2.42 0.94
CA ALA A 75 -14.61 -3.10 -0.35
C ALA A 75 -13.20 -3.07 -0.96
N ALA A 76 -12.23 -2.40 -0.32
CA ALA A 76 -10.88 -2.27 -0.85
C ALA A 76 -10.14 -3.62 -0.89
N GLN A 77 -9.59 -3.94 -2.06
CA GLN A 77 -8.80 -5.15 -2.29
C GLN A 77 -7.36 -4.80 -2.65
N ILE A 78 -6.43 -5.67 -2.23
CA ILE A 78 -5.00 -5.55 -2.53
C ILE A 78 -4.56 -6.63 -3.50
N ARG A 79 -3.61 -6.29 -4.38
CA ARG A 79 -2.96 -7.24 -5.27
C ARG A 79 -1.51 -6.82 -5.50
N HIS A 80 -0.57 -7.70 -5.15
CA HIS A 80 0.86 -7.48 -5.40
C HIS A 80 1.28 -8.16 -6.69
N ARG A 81 1.29 -7.40 -7.80
CA ARG A 81 1.53 -7.96 -9.15
C ARG A 81 2.85 -8.71 -9.27
N ASP A 82 3.92 -8.12 -8.73
CA ASP A 82 5.28 -8.60 -8.95
C ASP A 82 5.78 -9.49 -7.79
N LEU A 83 5.04 -9.57 -6.67
CA LEU A 83 5.45 -10.30 -5.47
C LEU A 83 5.64 -11.79 -5.80
N ARG A 84 6.86 -12.28 -5.62
CA ARG A 84 7.18 -13.69 -5.84
C ARG A 84 6.81 -14.47 -4.58
N GLU A 85 6.08 -15.56 -4.73
CA GLU A 85 5.77 -16.45 -3.60
C GLU A 85 7.05 -17.09 -3.04
N ALA A 86 7.08 -17.31 -1.73
CA ALA A 86 8.14 -18.08 -1.10
C ALA A 86 7.96 -19.57 -1.46
N GLY A 87 8.59 -19.99 -2.55
CA GLY A 87 8.63 -21.41 -2.96
C GLY A 87 8.23 -21.64 -4.41
N SER A 88 9.17 -21.42 -5.32
CA SER A 88 9.25 -22.08 -6.62
C SER A 88 10.67 -22.58 -6.80
#